data_AF-A0A096LNG9-F1
#
_entry.id   AF-A0A096LNG9-F1
#
_cell.length_a   1.000
_cell.length_b   1.000
_cell.length_c   1.000
_cell.angle_alpha   90.00
_cell.angle_beta   90.00
_cell.angle_gamma   90.00
#
_symmetry.space_group_name_H-M   'P 1'
#
loop_
_entity.id
_entity.type
_entity.pdbx_description
1 polymer ?
#
loop_
_entity_poly.entity_id
_entity_poly.type
_entity_poly.pdbx_seq_one_letter_code
_entity_poly.pdbx_strand_id
1 'polypeptide(L)'
;KKEHVFIHERPRKINGICISPKKVACQNLSAIFCFQSETKFKMTVCQLIEGTRYPACRYHYSPTEGFVLVTCDDLRPDSFLGYVK
;
A
#
# COMPACT_ATOMS: atom_id res chain seq x y z
N LYS A 1 6.03 11.61 9.04
CA LYS A 1 5.47 10.24 8.83
C LYS A 1 6.65 9.27 8.88
N LYS A 2 6.57 8.14 9.60
CA LYS A 2 7.73 7.23 9.76
C LYS A 2 8.01 6.40 8.51
N GLU A 3 6.96 5.92 7.85
CA GLU A 3 7.07 5.16 6.59
C GLU A 3 5.95 5.59 5.63
N HIS A 4 6.26 5.65 4.33
CA HIS A 4 5.27 5.83 3.28
C HIS A 4 5.63 5.05 2.03
N VAL A 5 4.63 4.50 1.33
CA VAL A 5 4.82 3.76 0.09
C VAL A 5 4.16 4.51 -1.06
N PHE A 6 4.91 4.72 -2.13
CA PHE A 6 4.40 5.20 -3.41
C PHE A 6 4.22 4.02 -4.36
N ILE A 7 3.04 3.91 -4.97
CA ILE A 7 2.74 2.86 -5.97
C ILE A 7 2.87 3.48 -7.36
N HIS A 8 3.70 2.88 -8.21
CA HIS A 8 3.97 3.34 -9.57
C HIS A 8 3.11 2.59 -10.58
N GLU A 9 1.79 2.82 -10.52
CA GLU A 9 0.83 2.18 -11.41
C GLU A 9 -0.33 3.14 -11.73
N ARG A 10 -1.04 2.88 -12.84
CA ARG A 10 -2.18 3.70 -13.26
C ARG A 10 -3.33 3.57 -12.26
N PRO A 11 -4.04 4.66 -11.91
CA PRO A 11 -5.18 4.62 -10.99
C PRO A 11 -6.25 3.58 -11.38
N ARG A 12 -6.52 3.38 -12.69
CA ARG A 12 -7.46 2.35 -13.16
C ARG A 12 -7.06 0.94 -12.73
N LYS A 13 -5.77 0.60 -12.74
CA LYS A 13 -5.27 -0.70 -12.29
C LYS A 13 -5.33 -0.84 -10.77
N ILE A 14 -5.04 0.23 -10.04
CA ILE A 14 -5.15 0.24 -8.56
C ILE A 14 -6.62 0.09 -8.14
N ASN A 15 -7.55 0.79 -8.79
CA ASN A 15 -8.99 0.65 -8.53
C ASN A 15 -9.51 -0.76 -8.85
N GLY A 16 -8.89 -1.44 -9.83
CA GLY A 16 -9.19 -2.82 -10.15
C GLY A 16 -8.98 -3.80 -8.98
N ILE A 17 -8.16 -3.45 -7.98
CA ILE A 17 -7.98 -4.27 -6.77
C ILE A 17 -9.31 -4.50 -6.05
N CYS A 18 -10.15 -3.46 -5.94
CA CYS A 18 -11.43 -3.52 -5.25
C CYS A 18 -12.52 -4.30 -6.00
N ILE A 19 -12.30 -4.57 -7.29
CA ILE A 19 -13.21 -5.34 -8.13
C ILE A 19 -12.79 -6.82 -8.15
N SER A 20 -11.55 -7.13 -7.76
CA SER A 20 -11.04 -8.50 -7.75
C SER A 20 -11.79 -9.38 -6.74
N PRO A 21 -12.07 -10.65 -7.06
CA PRO A 21 -12.62 -11.61 -6.11
C PRO A 21 -11.62 -12.00 -5.01
N LYS A 22 -10.34 -11.61 -5.12
CA LYS A 22 -9.26 -11.97 -4.19
C LYS A 22 -9.35 -11.16 -2.88
N LYS A 23 -10.30 -11.55 -2.04
CA LYS A 23 -10.45 -11.06 -0.67
C LYS A 23 -9.56 -11.86 0.27
N VAL A 24 -8.86 -11.17 1.16
CA VAL A 24 -8.03 -11.78 2.20
C VAL A 24 -8.46 -11.26 3.57
N ALA A 25 -8.30 -12.08 4.60
CA ALA A 25 -8.51 -11.62 5.97
C ALA A 25 -7.46 -10.56 6.31
N CYS A 26 -7.90 -9.37 6.73
CA CYS A 26 -6.99 -8.32 7.18
C CYS A 26 -6.27 -8.77 8.47
N GLN A 27 -4.95 -8.66 8.51
CA GLN A 27 -4.24 -8.73 9.79
C GLN A 27 -4.68 -7.52 10.64
N ASN A 28 -5.22 -7.78 11.84
CA ASN A 28 -5.67 -6.80 12.85
C ASN A 28 -7.09 -6.22 12.72
N LEU A 29 -7.91 -6.61 11.73
CA LEU A 29 -9.33 -6.21 11.65
C LEU A 29 -10.19 -7.44 11.33
N SER A 30 -10.82 -8.02 12.36
CA SER A 30 -11.57 -9.27 12.27
C SER A 30 -12.85 -9.20 11.45
N ALA A 31 -13.39 -8.01 11.19
CA ALA A 31 -14.69 -7.81 10.55
C ALA A 31 -14.64 -7.19 9.13
N ILE A 32 -13.45 -6.87 8.62
CA ILE A 32 -13.29 -6.19 7.32
C ILE A 32 -12.48 -7.09 6.39
N PHE A 33 -13.00 -7.32 5.18
CA PHE A 33 -12.25 -7.97 4.12
C PHE A 33 -11.25 -6.98 3.50
N CYS A 34 -10.00 -7.41 3.38
CA CYS A 34 -8.98 -6.70 2.63
C CYS A 34 -8.95 -7.19 1.19
N PHE A 35 -8.51 -6.34 0.28
CA PHE A 35 -8.31 -6.70 -1.10
C PHE A 35 -6.82 -6.70 -1.41
N GLN A 36 -6.34 -7.80 -1.97
CA GLN A 36 -4.97 -7.93 -2.41
C GLN A 36 -4.91 -7.82 -3.93
N SER A 37 -3.94 -7.09 -4.46
CA SER A 37 -3.70 -7.07 -5.91
C SER A 37 -3.41 -8.47 -6.46
N GLU A 38 -3.92 -8.75 -7.66
CA GLU A 38 -3.64 -10.01 -8.37
C GLU A 38 -2.25 -10.04 -9.00
N THR A 39 -1.71 -8.86 -9.30
CA THR A 39 -0.38 -8.66 -9.90
C THR A 39 0.49 -7.84 -8.97
N LYS A 40 1.81 -7.99 -9.11
CA LYS A 40 2.77 -7.17 -8.37
C LYS A 40 2.82 -5.77 -8.97
N PHE A 41 2.92 -4.77 -8.10
CA PHE A 41 3.13 -3.39 -8.49
C PHE A 41 4.54 -2.95 -8.10
N LYS A 42 5.14 -2.14 -8.96
CA LYS A 42 6.36 -1.41 -8.64
C LYS A 42 6.00 -0.30 -7.67
N MET A 43 6.82 -0.15 -6.64
CA MET A 43 6.60 0.79 -5.56
C MET A 43 7.92 1.35 -5.04
N THR A 44 7.85 2.45 -4.30
CA THR A 44 8.98 3.01 -3.56
C THR A 44 8.59 3.13 -2.10
N VAL A 45 9.37 2.50 -1.23
CA VAL A 45 9.20 2.59 0.21
C VAL A 45 10.12 3.69 0.72
N CYS A 46 9.55 4.67 1.41
CA CYS A 46 10.25 5.79 2.02
C CYS A 46 10.21 5.65 3.53
N GLN A 47 11.36 5.41 4.16
CA GLN A 47 11.51 5.26 5.61
C GLN A 47 12.25 6.46 6.18
N LEU A 48 11.71 7.09 7.22
CA LEU A 48 12.32 8.25 7.86
C LEU A 48 13.69 7.86 8.43
N ILE A 49 14.73 8.63 8.11
CA ILE A 49 16.06 8.41 8.66
C ILE A 49 16.03 8.78 10.15
N GLU A 50 16.48 7.87 11.01
CA GLU A 50 16.56 8.10 12.45
C GLU A 50 17.40 9.34 12.77
N GLY A 51 16.99 10.09 13.80
CA GLY A 51 17.65 11.34 14.20
C GLY A 51 17.27 12.56 13.36
N THR A 52 16.55 12.41 12.25
CA THR A 52 16.01 13.57 11.51
C THR A 52 14.75 14.12 12.15
N ARG A 53 14.57 15.45 12.09
CA ARG A 53 13.44 16.14 12.74
C ARG A 53 12.81 17.15 11.79
N TYR A 54 11.51 17.35 11.94
CA TYR A 54 10.76 18.41 11.26
C TYR A 54 11.38 19.79 11.53
N PRO A 55 11.46 20.70 10.53
CA PRO A 55 10.91 20.56 9.17
C PRO A 55 11.81 19.81 8.17
N ALA A 56 13.07 19.56 8.51
CA ALA A 56 14.08 18.96 7.63
C ALA A 56 14.10 17.42 7.69
N CYS A 57 12.94 16.79 7.47
CA CYS A 57 12.83 15.32 7.44
C CYS A 57 13.61 14.74 6.24
N ARG A 58 14.43 13.71 6.48
CA ARG A 58 15.11 12.96 5.40
C ARG A 58 14.66 11.50 5.43
N TYR A 59 14.60 10.87 4.26
CA TYR A 59 14.10 9.51 4.11
C TYR A 59 15.11 8.65 3.34
N HIS A 60 15.26 7.39 3.76
CA HIS A 60 15.81 6.34 2.95
C HIS A 60 14.72 5.87 1.99
N TYR A 61 15.03 5.78 0.70
CA TYR A 61 14.09 5.24 -0.30
C TYR A 61 14.61 3.92 -0.85
N SER A 62 13.70 2.97 -1.09
CA SER A 62 14.02 1.70 -1.73
C SER A 62 12.97 1.35 -2.79
N PRO A 63 13.38 1.06 -4.04
CA PRO A 63 12.48 0.48 -5.03
C PRO A 63 12.12 -0.94 -4.59
N THR A 64 10.83 -1.26 -4.65
CA THR A 64 10.29 -2.56 -4.24
C THR A 64 9.21 -2.98 -5.24
N GLU A 65 8.98 -4.28 -5.37
CA GLU A 65 7.89 -4.83 -6.16
C GLU A 65 7.14 -5.86 -5.30
N GLY A 66 5.82 -5.80 -5.28
CA GLY A 66 5.01 -6.66 -4.42
C GLY A 66 3.51 -6.52 -4.65
N PHE A 67 2.74 -7.41 -4.05
CA PHE A 67 1.29 -7.37 -4.03
C PHE A 67 0.82 -6.36 -2.99
N VAL A 68 -0.04 -5.43 -3.39
CA VAL A 68 -0.55 -4.38 -2.51
C VAL A 68 -1.80 -4.87 -1.78
N LEU A 69 -1.94 -4.47 -0.52
CA LEU A 69 -3.10 -4.74 0.33
C LEU A 69 -3.81 -3.42 0.67
N VAL A 70 -5.11 -3.34 0.39
CA VAL A 70 -5.93 -2.15 0.65
C VAL A 70 -7.28 -2.51 1.31
N THR A 71 -7.86 -1.54 2.00
CA THR A 71 -9.32 -1.48 2.18
C THR A 71 -9.94 -0.80 0.98
N CYS A 72 -11.20 -1.14 0.69
CA CYS A 72 -11.96 -0.55 -0.39
C CYS A 72 -13.24 0.06 0.16
N ASP A 73 -13.58 1.24 -0.34
CA ASP A 73 -14.90 1.84 -0.19
C ASP A 73 -15.52 1.93 -1.59
N ASP A 74 -16.70 1.31 -1.75
CA ASP A 74 -17.30 0.98 -3.05
C ASP A 74 -16.30 0.28 -4.02
N LEU A 75 -15.92 0.97 -5.09
CA LEU A 75 -15.07 0.48 -6.18
C LEU A 75 -13.66 1.09 -6.16
N ARG A 76 -13.28 1.75 -5.06
CA ARG A 76 -12.01 2.47 -4.96
C ARG A 76 -11.25 2.10 -3.69
N PRO A 77 -9.90 2.06 -3.75
CA PRO A 77 -9.08 1.88 -2.56
C PRO A 77 -9.27 3.07 -1.64
N ASP A 78 -9.57 2.79 -0.37
CA ASP A 78 -9.74 3.79 0.68
C ASP A 78 -8.44 3.96 1.47
N SER A 79 -7.91 2.86 2.02
CA SER A 79 -6.68 2.87 2.79
C SER A 79 -5.67 1.83 2.32
N PHE A 80 -4.38 2.22 2.29
CA PHE A 80 -3.27 1.30 2.07
C PHE A 80 -2.86 0.68 3.40
N LEU A 81 -2.83 -0.66 3.44
CA LEU A 81 -2.50 -1.41 4.64
C LEU A 81 -1.08 -1.96 4.61
N GLY A 82 -0.55 -2.25 3.42
CA GLY A 82 0.78 -2.80 3.28
C GLY A 82 0.98 -3.50 1.94
N TYR A 83 2.05 -4.29 1.87
CA TYR A 83 2.37 -5.09 0.70
C TYR A 83 3.07 -6.40 1.09
N VAL A 84 2.94 -7.40 0.22
CA VAL A 84 3.61 -8.71 0.34
C VAL A 84 4.53 -8.88 -0.87
N LYS A 85 5.79 -9.23 -0.64
CA LYS A 85 6.77 -9.46 -1.73
C LYS A 85 6.46 -10.72 -2.54
#